data_AF-A0A916MD64-F1
#
_entry.id   AF-A0A916MD64-F1
#
_cell.length_a   1.000
_cell.length_b   1.000
_cell.length_c   1.000
_cell.angle_alpha   90.00
_cell.angle_beta   90.00
_cell.angle_gamma   90.00
#
_symmetry.space_group_name_H-M   'P 1'
#
loop_
_entity.id
_entity.type
_entity.pdbx_description
1 polymer ?
#
loop_
_entity_poly.entity_id
_entity_poly.type
_entity_poly.pdbx_seq_one_letter_code
_entity_poly.pdbx_strand_id
1 'polypeptide(L)'
;MANEELDKLLQQGIQAAKAGNRKEARRFLEQVLEQDDGNEQAWLVLASVVETPRERRICLENVLGINPNNERARQALERLRPSPPSGQVGTEVTAGTPKPSATAAPATSTIRRPASQQPPPAIANRPGITTEGTKAAWRSQRNQGGINPQVAFFVLLGVTIIGVGLLLVSGNGGVEGPTAVPPTATRRVVQNLTPTPLGTIVEAVPNPLGIPPSWTPSPTPTPRPTETPAPTIPPLAGYRLIFVTDEGGESFVSSINGDGSGQRRLFSTPVIDPVFSWDGRKIAYVKVVDGAEQIAVANADGSAETIITAISNARVRSPAWSPDGSKIAFSAAEEENDQIFMVTIGSAEITKVVDNPYADLDPAFSPDGNTLVYVSDTTGRRSFQVFALALSGLTPPKPQQLTNSGGQNTSPSFSPDGKTIVFISTRNRSLSKVFVMRADGSDERPLLIDDGSAENRDPVWSPDGQYVAFVSNRNGGLFQVFAALANGRSVQQVTNGTVNVAGVRFRPGF
;
A
#
# COMPACT_ATOMS: atom_id res chain seq x y z
N MET A 1 25.24 5.31 20.25
CA MET A 1 24.06 6.16 20.48
C MET A 1 22.78 5.39 20.19
N ALA A 2 22.43 5.04 18.94
CA ALA A 2 21.17 4.33 18.65
C ALA A 2 21.06 2.92 19.30
N ASN A 3 22.11 2.10 19.28
CA ASN A 3 22.07 0.75 19.86
C ASN A 3 21.93 0.74 21.40
N GLU A 4 22.49 1.73 22.10
CA GLU A 4 22.42 1.80 23.57
C GLU A 4 21.02 2.15 24.06
N GLU A 5 20.28 2.94 23.29
CA GLU A 5 18.89 3.30 23.60
C GLU A 5 17.95 2.11 23.38
N LEU A 6 18.16 1.36 22.30
CA LEU A 6 17.41 0.14 21.99
C LEU A 6 17.63 -0.94 23.06
N ASP A 7 18.88 -1.16 23.48
CA ASP A 7 19.22 -2.09 24.55
C ASP A 7 18.55 -1.70 25.87
N LYS A 8 18.50 -0.40 26.18
CA LYS A 8 17.83 0.12 27.38
C LYS A 8 16.32 -0.17 27.34
N LEU A 9 15.66 0.05 26.21
CA LEU A 9 14.23 -0.26 26.02
C LEU A 9 13.96 -1.76 26.19
N LEU A 10 14.81 -2.61 25.59
CA LEU A 10 14.70 -4.06 25.72
C LEU A 10 14.83 -4.51 27.18
N GLN A 11 15.82 -3.98 27.90
CA GLN A 11 15.98 -4.28 29.33
C GLN A 11 14.78 -3.80 30.16
N GLN A 12 14.24 -2.61 29.88
CA GLN A 12 13.03 -2.12 30.55
C GLN A 12 11.82 -3.03 30.30
N GLY A 13 11.62 -3.47 29.06
CA GLY A 13 10.57 -4.43 28.71
C GLY A 13 10.70 -5.77 29.44
N ILE A 14 11.92 -6.31 29.51
CA ILE A 14 12.22 -7.55 30.25
C ILE A 14 11.96 -7.39 31.75
N GLN A 15 12.38 -6.28 32.35
CA GLN A 15 12.17 -6.05 33.79
C GLN A 15 10.68 -5.88 34.11
N ALA A 16 9.93 -5.14 33.27
CA ALA A 16 8.49 -5.01 33.42
C ALA A 16 7.77 -6.37 33.27
N ALA A 17 8.21 -7.22 32.34
CA ALA A 17 7.67 -8.57 32.18
C ALA A 17 7.91 -9.43 33.43
N LYS A 18 9.14 -9.38 33.98
CA LYS A 18 9.51 -10.08 35.22
C LYS A 18 8.73 -9.57 36.44
N ALA A 19 8.44 -8.27 36.49
CA ALA A 19 7.63 -7.65 37.53
C ALA A 19 6.13 -7.92 37.39
N GLY A 20 5.70 -8.64 36.35
CA GLY A 20 4.29 -8.91 36.06
C GLY A 20 3.52 -7.71 35.49
N ASN A 21 4.20 -6.58 35.21
CA ASN A 21 3.59 -5.41 34.59
C ASN A 21 3.48 -5.60 33.07
N ARG A 22 2.51 -6.42 32.65
CA ARG A 22 2.30 -6.79 31.24
C ARG A 22 2.09 -5.58 30.33
N LYS A 23 1.41 -4.54 30.80
CA LYS A 23 1.11 -3.33 30.02
C LYS A 23 2.39 -2.53 29.70
N GLU A 24 3.25 -2.30 30.69
CA GLU A 24 4.53 -1.62 30.46
C GLU A 24 5.50 -2.48 29.67
N ALA A 25 5.54 -3.79 29.95
CA ALA A 25 6.37 -4.73 29.20
C ALA A 25 6.03 -4.68 27.71
N ARG A 26 4.74 -4.80 27.37
CA ARG A 26 4.25 -4.70 25.99
C ARG A 26 4.69 -3.38 25.35
N ARG A 27 4.48 -2.24 26.03
CA ARG A 27 4.85 -0.92 25.51
C ARG A 27 6.33 -0.83 25.14
N PHE A 28 7.23 -1.25 26.03
CA PHE A 28 8.67 -1.17 25.77
C PHE A 28 9.12 -2.15 24.68
N LEU A 29 8.58 -3.38 24.68
CA LEU A 29 8.93 -4.39 23.69
C LEU A 29 8.42 -4.01 22.30
N GLU A 30 7.22 -3.43 22.19
CA GLU A 30 6.71 -2.90 20.92
C GLU A 30 7.58 -1.74 20.41
N GLN A 31 8.09 -0.86 21.28
CA GLN A 31 9.03 0.21 20.88
C GLN A 31 10.37 -0.33 20.37
N VAL A 32 10.86 -1.43 20.94
CA VAL A 32 12.06 -2.11 20.42
C VAL A 32 11.77 -2.65 19.02
N LEU A 33 10.63 -3.33 18.83
CA LEU A 33 10.25 -3.95 17.57
C LEU A 33 9.87 -2.94 16.47
N GLU A 34 9.46 -1.72 16.84
CA GLU A 34 9.28 -0.62 15.89
C GLU A 34 10.61 -0.11 15.31
N GLN A 35 11.71 -0.27 16.05
CA GLN A 35 13.05 0.17 15.63
C GLN A 35 13.89 -0.97 15.05
N ASP A 36 13.69 -2.19 15.54
CA ASP A 36 14.38 -3.42 15.16
C ASP A 36 13.40 -4.59 15.22
N ASP A 37 12.69 -4.83 14.13
CA ASP A 37 11.74 -5.93 13.98
C ASP A 37 12.41 -7.31 13.93
N GLY A 38 13.74 -7.34 13.75
CA GLY A 38 14.61 -8.51 13.83
C GLY A 38 15.03 -8.89 15.25
N ASN A 39 14.56 -8.18 16.28
CA ASN A 39 14.95 -8.44 17.67
C ASN A 39 14.29 -9.71 18.23
N GLU A 40 14.98 -10.85 18.11
CA GLU A 40 14.52 -12.17 18.56
C GLU A 40 14.06 -12.16 20.03
N GLN A 41 14.82 -11.48 20.90
CA GLN A 41 14.56 -11.45 22.33
C GLN A 41 13.32 -10.63 22.68
N ALA A 42 13.08 -9.51 21.98
CA ALA A 42 11.89 -8.70 22.16
C ALA A 42 10.63 -9.49 21.81
N TRP A 43 10.61 -10.18 20.65
CA TRP A 43 9.50 -11.05 20.26
C TRP A 43 9.24 -12.18 21.26
N LEU A 44 10.30 -12.83 21.74
CA LEU A 44 10.19 -13.94 22.69
C LEU A 44 9.61 -13.49 24.03
N VAL A 45 10.02 -12.33 24.55
CA VAL A 45 9.48 -11.77 25.79
C VAL A 45 8.06 -11.27 25.58
N LEU A 46 7.75 -10.68 24.42
CA LEU A 46 6.42 -10.21 24.08
C LEU A 46 5.40 -11.37 24.10
N ALA A 47 5.78 -12.54 23.56
CA ALA A 47 4.96 -13.76 23.62
C ALA A 47 4.53 -14.14 25.06
N SER A 48 5.32 -13.80 26.08
CA SER A 48 5.01 -14.11 27.48
C SER A 48 4.01 -13.14 28.13
N VAL A 49 3.86 -11.93 27.59
CA VAL A 49 3.04 -10.87 28.19
C VAL A 49 1.73 -10.59 27.44
N VAL A 50 1.61 -11.06 26.19
CA VAL A 50 0.39 -10.95 25.39
C VAL A 50 -0.74 -11.83 25.92
N GLU A 51 -1.97 -11.33 25.81
CA GLU A 51 -3.14 -11.86 26.50
C GLU A 51 -3.75 -13.05 25.76
N THR A 52 -3.79 -13.00 24.43
CA THR A 52 -4.47 -14.01 23.63
C THR A 52 -3.51 -15.13 23.20
N PRO A 53 -3.97 -16.40 23.15
CA PRO A 53 -3.19 -17.49 22.55
C PRO A 53 -2.79 -17.23 21.09
N ARG A 54 -3.59 -16.43 20.38
CA ARG A 54 -3.38 -16.03 18.99
C ARG A 54 -2.24 -15.02 18.84
N GLU A 55 -2.22 -13.95 19.62
CA GLU A 55 -1.10 -12.99 19.63
C GLU A 55 0.19 -13.65 20.11
N ARG A 56 0.09 -14.57 21.06
CA ARG A 56 1.23 -15.39 21.52
C ARG A 56 1.81 -16.23 20.39
N ARG A 57 0.96 -16.85 19.57
CA ARG A 57 1.39 -17.62 18.39
C ARG A 57 2.19 -16.75 17.41
N ILE A 58 1.68 -15.57 17.07
CA ILE A 58 2.33 -14.63 16.14
C ILE A 58 3.73 -14.25 16.63
N CYS A 59 3.85 -13.92 17.92
CA CYS A 59 5.15 -13.56 18.50
C CYS A 59 6.16 -14.72 18.38
N LEU A 60 5.72 -15.97 18.61
CA LEU A 60 6.57 -17.15 18.51
C LEU A 60 6.94 -17.49 17.06
N GLU A 61 6.03 -17.28 16.11
CA GLU A 61 6.29 -17.45 14.68
C GLU A 61 7.33 -16.43 14.18
N ASN A 62 7.25 -15.17 14.63
CA ASN A 62 8.28 -14.17 14.32
C ASN A 62 9.65 -14.55 14.89
N VAL A 63 9.72 -15.09 16.11
CA VAL A 63 10.97 -15.64 16.67
C VAL A 63 11.56 -16.72 15.76
N LEU A 64 10.73 -17.63 15.24
CA LEU A 64 11.19 -18.70 14.34
C LEU A 64 11.53 -18.20 12.93
N GLY A 65 10.92 -17.11 12.48
CA GLY A 65 11.31 -16.43 11.24
C GLY A 65 12.72 -15.83 11.34
N ILE A 66 13.07 -15.27 12.50
CA ILE A 66 14.41 -14.70 12.77
C ILE A 66 15.43 -15.80 13.05
N ASN A 67 15.09 -16.73 13.95
CA ASN A 67 15.94 -17.84 14.36
C ASN A 67 15.15 -19.15 14.30
N PRO A 68 15.21 -19.86 13.15
CA PRO A 68 14.50 -21.12 12.97
C PRO A 68 14.83 -22.16 14.03
N ASN A 69 16.01 -22.08 14.66
CA ASN A 69 16.53 -23.03 15.65
C ASN A 69 16.18 -22.68 17.10
N ASN A 70 15.34 -21.67 17.35
CA ASN A 70 14.92 -21.34 18.71
C ASN A 70 13.98 -22.43 19.29
N GLU A 71 14.53 -23.31 20.11
CA GLU A 71 13.80 -24.42 20.74
C GLU A 71 12.70 -23.92 21.69
N ARG A 72 12.91 -22.80 22.38
CA ARG A 72 11.91 -22.23 23.31
C ARG A 72 10.65 -21.83 22.55
N ALA A 73 10.82 -21.20 21.39
CA ALA A 73 9.70 -20.79 20.55
C ALA A 73 8.97 -22.01 19.96
N ARG A 74 9.69 -23.02 19.46
CA ARG A 74 9.06 -24.27 18.96
C ARG A 74 8.25 -24.98 20.03
N GLN A 75 8.81 -25.15 21.23
CA GLN A 75 8.11 -25.82 22.33
C GLN A 75 6.89 -25.03 22.81
N ALA A 76 6.98 -23.70 22.88
CA ALA A 76 5.86 -22.85 23.25
C ALA A 76 4.75 -22.90 22.18
N LEU A 77 5.09 -22.97 20.90
CA LEU A 77 4.15 -23.10 19.80
C LEU A 77 3.42 -24.44 19.81
N GLU A 78 4.13 -25.54 20.12
CA GLU A 78 3.53 -26.87 20.24
C GLU A 78 2.46 -26.92 21.34
N ARG A 79 2.71 -26.24 22.47
CA ARG A 79 1.73 -26.13 23.57
C ARG A 79 0.49 -25.30 23.22
N LEU A 80 0.54 -24.52 22.15
CA LEU A 80 -0.59 -23.73 21.64
C LEU A 80 -1.39 -24.47 20.56
N ARG A 81 -1.00 -25.69 20.20
CA ARG A 81 -1.82 -26.53 19.31
C ARG A 81 -3.04 -27.03 20.09
N PRO A 82 -4.25 -26.96 19.51
CA PRO A 82 -5.41 -27.58 20.12
C PRO A 82 -5.20 -29.10 20.17
N SER A 83 -5.53 -29.72 21.31
CA SER A 83 -5.58 -31.18 21.41
C SER A 83 -6.60 -31.73 20.40
N PRO A 84 -6.29 -32.84 19.70
CA PRO A 84 -7.29 -33.49 18.86
C PRO A 84 -8.47 -33.95 19.73
N PRO A 85 -9.71 -33.93 19.21
CA PRO A 85 -10.86 -34.43 19.95
C PRO A 85 -10.62 -35.89 20.32
N SER A 86 -10.66 -36.17 21.62
CA SER A 86 -10.51 -37.51 22.18
C SER A 86 -11.71 -38.38 21.77
N GLY A 87 -11.49 -39.30 20.84
CA GLY A 87 -12.46 -40.33 20.53
C GLY A 87 -12.29 -40.93 19.14
N GLN A 88 -11.37 -41.88 18.98
CA GLN A 88 -11.61 -43.19 18.39
C GLN A 88 -10.29 -43.96 18.30
N VAL A 89 -10.16 -44.96 19.16
CA VAL A 89 -9.22 -46.07 18.98
C VAL A 89 -9.77 -46.91 17.83
N GLY A 90 -9.03 -47.00 16.73
CA GLY A 90 -9.35 -47.85 15.59
C GLY A 90 -8.14 -48.70 15.23
N THR A 91 -8.16 -49.95 15.68
CA THR A 91 -7.29 -51.05 15.26
C THR A 91 -7.41 -51.31 13.76
N GLU A 92 -6.28 -51.50 13.08
CA GLU A 92 -6.19 -52.10 11.74
C GLU A 92 -6.84 -53.49 11.70
N VAL A 93 -7.67 -53.80 10.69
CA VAL A 93 -7.69 -55.07 9.93
C VAL A 93 -8.32 -54.84 8.54
N THR A 94 -7.75 -55.54 7.57
CA THR A 94 -7.96 -55.66 6.12
C THR A 94 -9.32 -56.12 5.60
N ALA A 95 -9.50 -55.94 4.29
CA ALA A 95 -10.70 -56.09 3.45
C ALA A 95 -11.28 -57.51 3.29
N GLY A 96 -12.61 -57.57 3.09
CA GLY A 96 -13.37 -58.74 2.64
C GLY A 96 -14.77 -58.38 2.11
N THR A 97 -15.17 -59.05 1.03
CA THR A 97 -16.30 -58.88 0.07
C THR A 97 -17.76 -58.95 0.60
N PRO A 98 -18.80 -58.61 -0.22
CA PRO A 98 -20.14 -58.14 0.24
C PRO A 98 -21.36 -59.10 0.13
N LYS A 99 -22.49 -58.63 0.73
CA LYS A 99 -23.96 -58.96 0.59
C LYS A 99 -24.54 -60.12 1.46
N PRO A 100 -25.89 -60.20 1.72
CA PRO A 100 -27.01 -59.24 1.54
C PRO A 100 -28.05 -59.11 2.72
N SER A 101 -28.91 -58.07 2.61
CA SER A 101 -30.30 -57.86 3.08
C SER A 101 -30.87 -58.43 4.39
N ALA A 102 -31.50 -57.56 5.20
CA ALA A 102 -32.80 -57.78 5.85
C ALA A 102 -33.47 -56.44 6.28
N THR A 103 -34.79 -56.52 6.45
CA THR A 103 -35.83 -55.48 6.29
C THR A 103 -36.41 -54.98 7.63
N ALA A 104 -37.07 -53.79 7.62
CA ALA A 104 -38.21 -53.35 8.46
C ALA A 104 -37.93 -52.99 9.96
N ALA A 105 -38.56 -52.03 10.66
CA ALA A 105 -39.60 -51.01 10.46
C ALA A 105 -39.54 -49.98 11.67
N PRO A 106 -40.44 -48.99 11.83
CA PRO A 106 -40.14 -47.67 12.41
C PRO A 106 -40.52 -47.48 13.90
N ALA A 107 -40.01 -46.39 14.51
CA ALA A 107 -40.55 -45.83 15.75
C ALA A 107 -40.61 -44.29 15.69
N THR A 108 -41.84 -43.79 15.74
CA THR A 108 -42.26 -42.41 16.05
C THR A 108 -41.89 -42.01 17.49
N SER A 109 -41.51 -40.74 17.74
CA SER A 109 -42.36 -39.82 18.54
C SER A 109 -41.72 -38.44 18.81
N THR A 110 -42.58 -37.43 18.64
CA THR A 110 -42.74 -36.18 19.42
C THR A 110 -41.63 -35.12 19.55
N ILE A 111 -41.94 -34.03 18.87
CA ILE A 111 -41.58 -32.63 19.11
C ILE A 111 -41.95 -32.20 20.55
N ARG A 112 -41.03 -31.52 21.25
CA ARG A 112 -41.33 -30.62 22.38
C ARG A 112 -40.64 -29.27 22.15
N ARG A 113 -41.44 -28.21 21.98
CA ARG A 113 -41.04 -26.81 22.16
C ARG A 113 -40.86 -26.50 23.66
N PRO A 114 -39.95 -25.60 24.04
CA PRO A 114 -40.13 -24.80 25.24
C PRO A 114 -40.47 -23.33 24.92
N ALA A 115 -41.09 -22.74 25.94
CA ALA A 115 -41.81 -21.48 25.99
C ALA A 115 -40.97 -20.21 25.78
N SER A 116 -41.71 -19.20 25.32
CA SER A 116 -41.46 -17.77 25.38
C SER A 116 -40.97 -17.28 26.75
N GLN A 117 -39.87 -16.51 26.76
CA GLN A 117 -39.44 -15.70 27.90
C GLN A 117 -39.76 -14.23 27.66
N GLN A 118 -40.42 -13.62 28.64
CA GLN A 118 -40.69 -12.17 28.74
C GLN A 118 -39.39 -11.36 28.89
N PRO A 119 -39.39 -10.08 28.48
CA PRO A 119 -38.23 -9.20 28.62
C PRO A 119 -38.09 -8.62 30.05
N PRO A 120 -36.87 -8.31 30.51
CA PRO A 120 -36.64 -7.66 31.81
C PRO A 120 -36.91 -6.13 31.77
N PRO A 121 -37.10 -5.49 32.93
CA PRO A 121 -37.62 -4.12 33.04
C PRO A 121 -36.57 -3.02 32.87
N ALA A 122 -37.07 -1.82 32.53
CA ALA A 122 -36.33 -0.58 32.34
C ALA A 122 -35.63 -0.08 33.62
N ILE A 123 -34.41 0.46 33.46
CA ILE A 123 -33.69 1.21 34.51
C ILE A 123 -33.47 2.65 34.04
N ALA A 124 -33.73 3.57 34.96
CA ALA A 124 -33.80 5.02 34.82
C ALA A 124 -32.43 5.73 34.73
N ASN A 125 -32.49 6.93 34.15
CA ASN A 125 -31.44 7.92 33.90
C ASN A 125 -30.53 8.29 35.10
N ARG A 126 -29.23 8.52 34.82
CA ARG A 126 -28.37 9.57 35.42
C ARG A 126 -27.26 10.04 34.44
N PRO A 127 -26.72 11.26 34.59
CA PRO A 127 -26.28 12.10 33.47
C PRO A 127 -24.76 12.15 33.20
N GLY A 128 -24.43 12.43 31.93
CA GLY A 128 -23.39 13.38 31.53
C GLY A 128 -21.92 12.95 31.57
N ILE A 129 -21.42 12.38 30.46
CA ILE A 129 -20.03 12.57 30.02
C ILE A 129 -20.07 12.85 28.51
N THR A 130 -19.78 14.10 28.14
CA THR A 130 -19.71 14.58 26.76
C THR A 130 -18.55 13.93 26.01
N THR A 131 -18.85 13.18 24.95
CA THR A 131 -17.89 12.50 24.08
C THR A 131 -17.48 13.40 22.91
N GLU A 132 -16.81 14.51 23.20
CA GLU A 132 -16.17 15.34 22.15
C GLU A 132 -14.68 15.00 21.94
N GLY A 133 -14.06 14.22 22.83
CA GLY A 133 -12.62 13.91 22.76
C GLY A 133 -12.20 12.76 21.83
N THR A 134 -13.14 11.99 21.28
CA THR A 134 -12.81 10.69 20.61
C THR A 134 -12.95 10.70 19.08
N LYS A 135 -13.45 11.78 18.48
CA LYS A 135 -13.71 11.86 17.03
C LYS A 135 -12.53 12.36 16.19
N ALA A 136 -11.54 13.03 16.78
CA ALA A 136 -10.45 13.69 16.05
C ALA A 136 -9.17 12.85 15.85
N ALA A 137 -8.98 11.75 16.58
CA ALA A 137 -7.69 11.05 16.62
C ALA A 137 -7.48 9.94 15.56
N TRP A 138 -8.54 9.49 14.86
CA TRP A 138 -8.47 8.21 14.12
C TRP A 138 -8.76 8.28 12.62
N ARG A 139 -9.13 9.47 12.09
CA ARG A 139 -9.13 9.79 10.65
C ARG A 139 -7.72 9.71 10.03
N SER A 140 -6.71 9.48 10.87
CA SER A 140 -5.30 9.66 10.57
C SER A 140 -4.55 8.41 10.09
N GLN A 141 -5.15 7.23 9.94
CA GLN A 141 -4.37 6.04 9.53
C GLN A 141 -3.97 6.01 8.03
N ARG A 142 -4.67 6.75 7.16
CA ARG A 142 -4.11 7.14 5.83
C ARG A 142 -3.06 8.25 5.93
N ASN A 143 -3.02 8.97 7.06
CA ASN A 143 -2.16 10.13 7.30
C ASN A 143 -0.95 9.87 8.23
N GLN A 144 -0.77 8.66 8.77
CA GLN A 144 0.29 8.33 9.75
C GLN A 144 1.42 7.48 9.16
N GLY A 145 1.89 7.87 7.96
CA GLY A 145 3.20 7.48 7.44
C GLY A 145 4.36 8.34 7.97
N GLY A 146 4.22 9.01 9.14
CA GLY A 146 5.24 9.94 9.65
C GLY A 146 5.19 10.18 11.17
N ILE A 147 6.21 9.64 11.85
CA ILE A 147 6.89 10.08 13.09
C ILE A 147 6.08 10.24 14.40
N ASN A 148 6.52 9.46 15.39
CA ASN A 148 6.28 9.56 16.83
C ASN A 148 6.61 10.99 17.37
N PRO A 149 5.71 11.65 18.14
CA PRO A 149 5.90 13.02 18.64
C PRO A 149 7.10 13.23 19.60
N GLN A 150 7.87 12.20 19.94
CA GLN A 150 9.08 12.33 20.77
C GLN A 150 10.35 12.75 19.99
N VAL A 151 10.34 12.79 18.66
CA VAL A 151 11.51 13.21 17.85
C VAL A 151 11.54 14.72 17.55
N ALA A 152 10.48 15.46 17.89
CA ALA A 152 10.41 16.91 17.68
C ALA A 152 11.26 17.76 18.66
N PHE A 153 12.05 17.14 19.55
CA PHE A 153 12.77 17.86 20.60
C PHE A 153 14.26 18.16 20.31
N PHE A 154 14.83 17.73 19.18
CA PHE A 154 16.28 17.91 18.91
C PHE A 154 16.67 18.75 17.70
N VAL A 155 15.74 19.47 17.06
CA VAL A 155 16.07 20.39 15.94
C VAL A 155 16.22 21.86 16.39
N LEU A 156 16.09 22.14 17.69
CA LEU A 156 16.23 23.49 18.25
C LEU A 156 17.47 23.66 19.16
N LEU A 157 18.62 23.09 18.77
CA LEU A 157 19.92 23.53 19.30
C LEU A 157 21.06 23.10 18.37
N GLY A 158 21.23 23.79 17.24
CA GLY A 158 22.28 23.44 16.27
C GLY A 158 22.61 24.57 15.29
N VAL A 159 22.37 25.83 15.67
CA VAL A 159 22.83 27.00 14.91
C VAL A 159 23.69 27.84 15.83
N THR A 160 24.94 27.45 16.00
CA THR A 160 26.07 28.34 16.30
C THR A 160 27.38 27.53 16.22
N ILE A 161 28.41 28.17 15.65
CA ILE A 161 29.79 27.69 15.49
C ILE A 161 30.06 26.90 14.20
N ILE A 162 30.09 27.60 13.06
CA ILE A 162 31.16 27.39 12.08
C ILE A 162 31.79 28.75 11.81
N GLY A 163 32.95 28.98 12.41
CA GLY A 163 33.75 30.16 12.23
C GLY A 163 35.19 29.90 12.68
N VAL A 164 36.09 29.89 11.68
CA VAL A 164 37.54 30.15 11.76
C VAL A 164 38.48 29.00 12.15
N GLY A 165 39.48 28.75 11.28
CA GLY A 165 40.74 28.06 11.61
C GLY A 165 41.30 27.13 10.51
N LEU A 166 41.66 27.65 9.33
CA LEU A 166 43.05 27.86 8.84
C LEU A 166 43.95 26.61 8.61
N LEU A 167 44.17 26.31 7.33
CA LEU A 167 45.45 26.21 6.59
C LEU A 167 46.73 25.60 7.22
N LEU A 168 47.29 24.66 6.43
CA LEU A 168 48.71 24.25 6.22
C LEU A 168 49.37 23.31 7.25
N VAL A 169 49.79 22.12 6.77
CA VAL A 169 51.20 21.78 6.46
C VAL A 169 51.27 20.43 5.71
N SER A 170 52.12 20.43 4.69
CA SER A 170 52.56 19.36 3.79
C SER A 170 53.32 18.20 4.47
N GLY A 171 53.27 17.00 3.89
CA GLY A 171 54.26 15.94 4.16
C GLY A 171 54.01 14.64 3.41
N ASN A 172 54.88 14.35 2.43
CA ASN A 172 54.94 13.15 1.58
C ASN A 172 54.89 11.80 2.30
N GLY A 173 54.38 10.79 1.58
CA GLY A 173 54.64 9.37 1.85
C GLY A 173 53.82 8.45 0.96
N GLY A 174 54.31 8.18 -0.26
CA GLY A 174 53.70 7.23 -1.18
C GLY A 174 54.02 5.78 -0.82
N VAL A 175 53.07 4.88 -1.07
CA VAL A 175 53.32 3.46 -1.39
C VAL A 175 52.25 3.02 -2.38
N GLU A 176 52.67 2.62 -3.57
CA GLU A 176 51.85 2.03 -4.63
C GLU A 176 51.45 0.59 -4.28
N GLY A 177 50.19 0.23 -4.58
CA GLY A 177 49.69 -1.15 -4.58
C GLY A 177 48.71 -1.33 -5.75
N PRO A 178 48.69 -2.49 -6.43
CA PRO A 178 48.18 -2.61 -7.79
C PRO A 178 46.66 -2.59 -7.87
N THR A 179 46.15 -1.81 -8.83
CA THR A 179 44.73 -1.65 -9.16
C THR A 179 44.23 -2.86 -9.94
N ALA A 180 43.21 -3.55 -9.44
CA ALA A 180 42.49 -4.60 -10.17
C ALA A 180 41.56 -3.98 -11.22
N VAL A 181 41.71 -4.41 -12.47
CA VAL A 181 40.88 -4.02 -13.62
C VAL A 181 39.62 -4.89 -13.66
N PRO A 182 38.38 -4.34 -13.75
CA PRO A 182 37.19 -5.14 -14.00
C PRO A 182 37.02 -5.47 -15.51
N PRO A 183 36.39 -6.61 -15.87
CA PRO A 183 36.33 -7.06 -17.26
C PRO A 183 35.34 -6.25 -18.12
N THR A 184 35.79 -5.93 -19.34
CA THR A 184 35.06 -5.25 -20.40
C THR A 184 33.87 -6.08 -20.91
N ALA A 185 32.66 -5.51 -20.83
CA ALA A 185 31.47 -6.08 -21.46
C ALA A 185 31.52 -5.92 -22.99
N THR A 186 31.43 -7.04 -23.73
CA THR A 186 31.38 -7.06 -25.20
C THR A 186 29.97 -6.72 -25.69
N ARG A 187 29.78 -5.52 -26.26
CA ARG A 187 28.52 -5.12 -26.90
C ARG A 187 28.47 -5.66 -28.33
N ARG A 188 27.52 -6.55 -28.65
CA ARG A 188 27.19 -6.92 -30.04
C ARG A 188 26.64 -5.69 -30.77
N VAL A 189 27.34 -5.26 -31.82
CA VAL A 189 26.86 -4.25 -32.77
C VAL A 189 26.09 -4.99 -33.88
N VAL A 190 24.80 -4.68 -34.02
CA VAL A 190 24.01 -5.05 -35.21
C VAL A 190 24.38 -4.07 -36.32
N GLN A 191 25.00 -4.55 -37.40
CA GLN A 191 25.28 -3.75 -38.59
C GLN A 191 23.97 -3.47 -39.36
N ASN A 192 23.55 -2.21 -39.41
CA ASN A 192 22.61 -1.76 -40.44
C ASN A 192 23.41 -1.51 -41.73
N LEU A 193 22.92 -2.05 -42.84
CA LEU A 193 23.49 -1.91 -44.18
C LEU A 193 23.41 -0.45 -44.65
N THR A 194 24.55 0.13 -45.01
CA THR A 194 24.65 1.45 -45.64
C THR A 194 24.41 1.33 -47.16
N PRO A 195 23.54 2.15 -47.78
CA PRO A 195 23.37 2.13 -49.23
C PRO A 195 24.60 2.68 -49.95
N THR A 196 25.02 1.99 -51.01
CA THR A 196 26.16 2.35 -51.86
C THR A 196 25.79 3.50 -52.82
N PRO A 197 26.56 4.58 -52.94
CA PRO A 197 26.27 5.63 -53.91
C PRO A 197 26.60 5.18 -55.35
N LEU A 198 25.72 5.52 -56.30
CA LEU A 198 25.93 5.35 -57.73
C LEU A 198 27.11 6.21 -58.19
N GLY A 199 28.12 5.59 -58.83
CA GLY A 199 29.32 6.26 -59.31
C GLY A 199 29.03 7.29 -60.40
N THR A 200 29.54 8.50 -60.22
CA THR A 200 29.56 9.55 -61.26
C THR A 200 30.92 9.50 -61.96
N ILE A 201 30.94 9.40 -63.28
CA ILE A 201 32.17 9.47 -64.09
C ILE A 201 32.60 10.94 -64.14
N VAL A 202 33.84 11.24 -63.72
CA VAL A 202 34.45 12.57 -63.87
C VAL A 202 35.48 12.50 -64.99
N GLU A 203 35.25 13.20 -66.09
CA GLU A 203 36.28 13.46 -67.11
C GLU A 203 37.33 14.44 -66.55
N ALA A 204 38.60 14.08 -66.65
CA ALA A 204 39.70 14.94 -66.24
C ALA A 204 40.04 15.95 -67.35
N VAL A 205 39.80 17.24 -67.10
CA VAL A 205 40.30 18.33 -67.95
C VAL A 205 41.79 18.55 -67.64
N PRO A 206 42.71 18.59 -68.63
CA PRO A 206 44.13 18.85 -68.36
C PRO A 206 44.33 20.27 -67.82
N ASN A 207 45.07 20.40 -66.72
CA ASN A 207 45.42 21.68 -66.09
C ASN A 207 46.55 22.38 -66.88
N PRO A 208 46.29 23.46 -67.64
CA PRO A 208 47.27 24.01 -68.57
C PRO A 208 48.34 24.90 -67.92
N LEU A 209 48.32 25.09 -66.59
CA LEU A 209 49.17 26.07 -65.90
C LEU A 209 50.22 25.48 -64.94
N GLY A 210 50.29 24.16 -64.76
CA GLY A 210 51.34 23.52 -63.94
C GLY A 210 51.35 23.90 -62.45
N ILE A 211 50.32 24.59 -61.96
CA ILE A 211 50.18 24.98 -60.55
C ILE A 211 49.47 23.83 -59.81
N PRO A 212 50.01 23.30 -58.70
CA PRO A 212 49.32 22.28 -57.92
C PRO A 212 48.03 22.87 -57.33
N PRO A 213 46.90 22.16 -57.37
CA PRO A 213 45.67 22.68 -56.80
C PRO A 213 45.78 22.75 -55.27
N SER A 214 45.71 23.94 -54.69
CA SER A 214 45.60 24.13 -53.24
C SER A 214 44.15 23.94 -52.82
N TRP A 215 43.73 22.69 -52.65
CA TRP A 215 42.47 22.40 -51.95
C TRP A 215 42.75 22.43 -50.46
N THR A 216 42.64 23.59 -49.84
CA THR A 216 42.43 23.67 -48.39
C THR A 216 40.94 23.40 -48.16
N PRO A 217 40.51 22.22 -47.66
CA PRO A 217 39.12 22.02 -47.34
C PRO A 217 38.73 23.03 -46.26
N SER A 218 37.77 23.90 -46.57
CA SER A 218 37.15 24.74 -45.54
C SER A 218 36.40 23.79 -44.59
N PRO A 219 36.56 23.90 -43.26
CA PRO A 219 35.85 23.02 -42.35
C PRO A 219 34.34 23.18 -42.56
N THR A 220 33.67 22.16 -43.09
CA THR A 220 32.21 22.11 -43.10
C THR A 220 31.76 22.12 -41.65
N PRO A 221 30.92 23.07 -41.21
CA PRO A 221 30.42 23.07 -39.85
C PRO A 221 29.68 21.74 -39.63
N THR A 222 30.14 20.95 -38.65
CA THR A 222 29.41 19.76 -38.20
C THR A 222 27.99 20.21 -37.85
N PRO A 223 26.93 19.64 -38.45
CA PRO A 223 25.57 20.01 -38.08
C PRO A 223 25.44 19.80 -36.58
N ARG A 224 25.08 20.88 -35.87
CA ARG A 224 24.74 20.79 -34.45
C ARG A 224 23.62 19.76 -34.35
N PRO A 225 23.70 18.76 -33.44
CA PRO A 225 22.59 17.85 -33.26
C PRO A 225 21.34 18.68 -33.02
N THR A 226 20.35 18.54 -33.91
CA THR A 226 19.02 19.10 -33.67
C THR A 226 18.57 18.52 -32.35
N GLU A 227 18.32 19.37 -31.36
CA GLU A 227 17.74 18.93 -30.10
C GLU A 227 16.45 18.18 -30.45
N THR A 228 16.44 16.87 -30.24
CA THR A 228 15.21 16.09 -30.29
C THR A 228 14.27 16.79 -29.31
N PRO A 229 13.11 17.32 -29.74
CA PRO A 229 12.20 18.00 -28.83
C PRO A 229 11.97 17.07 -27.65
N ALA A 230 12.16 17.61 -26.43
CA ALA A 230 11.85 16.85 -25.23
C ALA A 230 10.43 16.29 -25.41
N PRO A 231 10.21 14.98 -25.17
CA PRO A 231 8.90 14.38 -25.35
C PRO A 231 7.89 15.26 -24.61
N THR A 232 6.99 15.89 -25.36
CA THR A 232 5.94 16.71 -24.78
C THR A 232 5.10 15.75 -23.96
N ILE A 233 5.07 15.98 -22.64
CA ILE A 233 4.15 15.29 -21.74
C ILE A 233 2.78 15.38 -22.42
N PRO A 234 2.04 14.27 -22.64
CA PRO A 234 0.70 14.38 -23.18
C PRO A 234 -0.10 15.38 -22.30
N PRO A 235 -1.05 16.11 -22.86
CA PRO A 235 -1.71 17.15 -22.09
C PRO A 235 -2.58 16.49 -21.02
N LEU A 236 -2.22 16.67 -19.75
CA LEU A 236 -3.10 16.34 -18.61
C LEU A 236 -4.46 17.05 -18.72
N ALA A 237 -4.55 18.12 -19.52
CA ALA A 237 -5.78 18.86 -19.82
C ALA A 237 -6.94 17.98 -20.34
N GLY A 238 -6.65 16.83 -20.95
CA GLY A 238 -7.68 15.86 -21.36
C GLY A 238 -8.30 15.07 -20.20
N TYR A 239 -7.76 15.19 -18.98
CA TYR A 239 -8.24 14.47 -17.81
C TYR A 239 -9.06 15.37 -16.89
N ARG A 240 -10.00 14.74 -16.18
CA ARG A 240 -10.61 15.31 -14.99
C ARG A 240 -10.21 14.47 -13.79
N LEU A 241 -9.74 15.12 -12.74
CA LEU A 241 -9.41 14.51 -11.46
C LEU A 241 -10.46 14.88 -10.43
N ILE A 242 -10.61 14.00 -9.46
CA ILE A 242 -11.45 14.21 -8.29
C ILE A 242 -10.57 13.99 -7.08
N PHE A 243 -10.66 14.88 -6.11
CA PHE A 243 -9.78 14.89 -4.96
C PHE A 243 -10.55 15.31 -3.71
N VAL A 244 -10.01 14.90 -2.57
CA VAL A 244 -10.61 15.15 -1.25
C VAL A 244 -9.81 16.21 -0.54
N THR A 245 -10.41 17.33 -0.17
CA THR A 245 -9.79 18.35 0.69
C THR A 245 -10.15 18.12 2.16
N ASP A 246 -9.18 18.33 3.06
CA ASP A 246 -9.40 18.40 4.50
C ASP A 246 -9.58 19.86 4.91
N GLU A 247 -10.81 20.22 5.28
CA GLU A 247 -11.21 21.57 5.65
C GLU A 247 -11.76 21.54 7.07
N GLY A 248 -10.93 21.89 8.06
CA GLY A 248 -11.36 21.92 9.46
C GLY A 248 -11.68 20.54 10.03
N GLY A 249 -11.07 19.48 9.50
CA GLY A 249 -11.34 18.10 9.87
C GLY A 249 -12.47 17.45 9.07
N GLU A 250 -13.19 18.20 8.24
CA GLU A 250 -14.20 17.66 7.32
C GLU A 250 -13.61 17.40 5.94
N SER A 251 -14.04 16.32 5.30
CA SER A 251 -13.54 15.90 4.00
C SER A 251 -14.52 16.28 2.90
N PHE A 252 -14.09 17.12 1.96
CA PHE A 252 -14.92 17.57 0.86
C PHE A 252 -14.40 17.11 -0.49
N VAL A 253 -15.32 16.74 -1.37
CA VAL A 253 -14.98 16.23 -2.70
C VAL A 253 -15.08 17.34 -3.72
N SER A 254 -13.99 17.52 -4.45
CA SER A 254 -13.87 18.51 -5.52
C SER A 254 -13.40 17.84 -6.81
N SER A 255 -13.82 18.38 -7.95
CA SER A 255 -13.28 18.03 -9.27
C SER A 255 -12.41 19.15 -9.81
N ILE A 256 -11.39 18.82 -10.60
CA ILE A 256 -10.50 19.75 -11.29
C ILE A 256 -10.09 19.17 -12.64
N ASN A 257 -9.86 20.01 -13.64
CA ASN A 257 -9.25 19.57 -14.89
C ASN A 257 -7.75 19.26 -14.64
N GLY A 258 -7.14 18.39 -15.43
CA GLY A 258 -5.74 17.99 -15.21
C GLY A 258 -4.72 19.09 -15.49
N ASP A 259 -5.12 20.20 -16.11
CA ASP A 259 -4.35 21.43 -16.22
C ASP A 259 -4.46 22.35 -14.98
N GLY A 260 -5.23 21.94 -13.97
CA GLY A 260 -5.49 22.71 -12.75
C GLY A 260 -6.64 23.72 -12.86
N SER A 261 -7.28 23.83 -14.02
CA SER A 261 -8.41 24.73 -14.23
C SER A 261 -9.75 24.12 -13.80
N GLY A 262 -10.80 24.94 -13.72
CA GLY A 262 -12.17 24.47 -13.55
C GLY A 262 -12.46 23.74 -12.24
N GLN A 263 -11.69 24.03 -11.18
CA GLN A 263 -11.93 23.45 -9.86
C GLN A 263 -13.34 23.79 -9.38
N ARG A 264 -14.10 22.79 -8.92
CA ARG A 264 -15.42 22.98 -8.30
C ARG A 264 -15.73 21.87 -7.30
N ARG A 265 -16.47 22.20 -6.25
CA ARG A 265 -16.99 21.24 -5.27
C ARG A 265 -18.08 20.38 -5.93
N LEU A 266 -18.00 19.06 -5.73
CA LEU A 266 -18.98 18.09 -6.25
C LEU A 266 -20.09 17.80 -5.24
N PHE A 267 -19.77 17.79 -3.95
CA PHE A 267 -20.71 17.47 -2.87
C PHE A 267 -20.85 18.68 -1.94
N SER A 268 -22.07 19.08 -1.63
CA SER A 268 -22.33 20.15 -0.65
C SER A 268 -22.07 19.69 0.79
N THR A 269 -22.08 18.38 1.04
CA THR A 269 -21.83 17.78 2.36
C THR A 269 -20.49 17.04 2.37
N PRO A 270 -19.84 16.95 3.55
CA PRO A 270 -18.66 16.11 3.70
C PRO A 270 -18.96 14.64 3.40
N VAL A 271 -17.99 13.94 2.82
CA VAL A 271 -18.04 12.48 2.58
C VAL A 271 -16.72 11.84 2.98
N ILE A 272 -16.74 10.55 3.28
CA ILE A 272 -15.57 9.80 3.75
C ILE A 272 -15.18 8.77 2.68
N ASP A 273 -13.88 8.66 2.38
CA ASP A 273 -13.31 7.66 1.46
C ASP A 273 -14.06 7.48 0.10
N PRO A 274 -14.26 8.56 -0.68
CA PRO A 274 -14.97 8.47 -1.95
C PRO A 274 -14.17 7.75 -3.05
N VAL A 275 -14.85 6.95 -3.86
CA VAL A 275 -14.30 6.24 -5.01
C VAL A 275 -15.30 6.22 -6.17
N PHE A 276 -14.83 6.47 -7.39
CA PHE A 276 -15.67 6.39 -8.59
C PHE A 276 -15.78 4.96 -9.10
N SER A 277 -16.92 4.64 -9.71
CA SER A 277 -17.03 3.44 -10.55
C SER A 277 -16.09 3.54 -11.74
N TRP A 278 -15.72 2.39 -12.32
CA TRP A 278 -14.79 2.31 -13.45
C TRP A 278 -15.27 3.04 -14.71
N ASP A 279 -16.58 3.24 -14.86
CA ASP A 279 -17.18 4.03 -15.93
C ASP A 279 -17.35 5.52 -15.59
N GLY A 280 -17.01 5.92 -14.35
CA GLY A 280 -17.09 7.30 -13.85
C GLY A 280 -18.49 7.85 -13.68
N ARG A 281 -19.53 7.01 -13.80
CA ARG A 281 -20.94 7.41 -13.70
C ARG A 281 -21.48 7.42 -12.28
N LYS A 282 -20.89 6.61 -11.40
CA LYS A 282 -21.28 6.47 -9.99
C LYS A 282 -20.09 6.73 -9.08
N ILE A 283 -20.43 6.95 -7.82
CA ILE A 283 -19.50 7.14 -6.72
C ILE A 283 -19.97 6.32 -5.54
N ALA A 284 -19.05 5.66 -4.85
CA ALA A 284 -19.26 5.06 -3.56
C ALA A 284 -18.44 5.83 -2.51
N TYR A 285 -18.94 5.88 -1.29
CA TYR A 285 -18.28 6.54 -0.17
C TYR A 285 -18.83 6.00 1.15
N VAL A 286 -18.10 6.25 2.23
CA VAL A 286 -18.53 5.94 3.59
C VAL A 286 -19.41 7.07 4.11
N LYS A 287 -20.56 6.71 4.67
CA LYS A 287 -21.52 7.63 5.30
C LYS A 287 -21.90 7.13 6.68
N VAL A 288 -22.00 8.05 7.64
CA VAL A 288 -22.49 7.71 8.98
C VAL A 288 -24.02 7.77 8.99
N VAL A 289 -24.65 6.65 9.31
CA VAL A 289 -26.10 6.48 9.43
C VAL A 289 -26.40 5.95 10.83
N ASP A 290 -27.18 6.70 11.62
CA ASP A 290 -27.53 6.35 13.01
C ASP A 290 -26.31 5.99 13.89
N GLY A 291 -25.19 6.67 13.65
CA GLY A 291 -23.93 6.46 14.39
C GLY A 291 -23.06 5.31 13.88
N ALA A 292 -23.51 4.54 12.89
CA ALA A 292 -22.73 3.48 12.25
C ALA A 292 -22.20 3.91 10.87
N GLU A 293 -20.99 3.51 10.52
CA GLU A 293 -20.42 3.73 9.19
C GLU A 293 -21.02 2.73 8.18
N GLN A 294 -21.48 3.22 7.04
CA GLN A 294 -22.09 2.43 5.96
C GLN A 294 -21.47 2.79 4.62
N ILE A 295 -21.58 1.91 3.64
CA ILE A 295 -21.32 2.23 2.24
C ILE A 295 -22.58 2.85 1.62
N ALA A 296 -22.42 4.05 1.08
CA ALA A 296 -23.40 4.73 0.26
C ALA A 296 -22.93 4.75 -1.21
N VAL A 297 -23.89 4.72 -2.13
CA VAL A 297 -23.68 4.87 -3.57
C VAL A 297 -24.55 5.99 -4.10
N ALA A 298 -24.01 6.84 -4.97
CA ALA A 298 -24.74 7.90 -5.65
C ALA A 298 -24.32 7.99 -7.13
N ASN A 299 -25.02 8.80 -7.91
CA ASN A 299 -24.52 9.26 -9.21
C ASN A 299 -23.26 10.11 -9.01
N ALA A 300 -22.46 10.26 -10.07
CA ALA A 300 -21.21 11.04 -10.07
C ALA A 300 -21.37 12.52 -9.66
N ASP A 301 -22.58 13.07 -9.76
CA ASP A 301 -22.96 14.41 -9.32
C ASP A 301 -23.51 14.47 -7.89
N GLY A 302 -23.49 13.34 -7.17
CA GLY A 302 -24.02 13.18 -5.81
C GLY A 302 -25.53 12.95 -5.74
N SER A 303 -26.25 12.97 -6.86
CA SER A 303 -27.70 12.70 -6.88
C SER A 303 -28.03 11.22 -6.69
N ALA A 304 -29.29 10.92 -6.35
CA ALA A 304 -29.80 9.55 -6.20
C ALA A 304 -28.97 8.67 -5.24
N GLU A 305 -28.60 9.23 -4.08
CA GLU A 305 -27.90 8.50 -3.04
C GLU A 305 -28.74 7.33 -2.51
N THR A 306 -28.09 6.19 -2.26
CA THR A 306 -28.67 5.02 -1.60
C THR A 306 -27.63 4.39 -0.67
N ILE A 307 -28.04 4.02 0.54
CA ILE A 307 -27.23 3.22 1.46
C ILE A 307 -27.35 1.75 1.06
N ILE A 308 -26.23 1.07 0.84
CA ILE A 308 -26.22 -0.31 0.31
C ILE A 308 -25.75 -1.36 1.33
N THR A 309 -25.36 -0.94 2.53
CA THR A 309 -24.96 -1.84 3.62
C THR A 309 -25.79 -1.58 4.88
N ALA A 310 -25.88 -2.61 5.72
CA ALA A 310 -26.47 -2.54 7.05
C ALA A 310 -25.51 -3.14 8.08
N ILE A 311 -24.35 -2.51 8.25
CA ILE A 311 -23.25 -2.98 9.11
C ILE A 311 -23.43 -2.44 10.52
N SER A 312 -23.37 -3.31 11.53
CA SER A 312 -23.48 -2.92 12.94
C SER A 312 -22.11 -2.81 13.60
N ASN A 313 -21.83 -1.67 14.24
CA ASN A 313 -20.67 -1.46 15.14
C ASN A 313 -19.29 -1.76 14.53
N ALA A 314 -19.17 -1.79 13.21
CA ALA A 314 -17.88 -1.87 12.54
C ALA A 314 -17.52 -0.49 11.97
N ARG A 315 -16.21 -0.26 11.96
CA ARG A 315 -15.62 0.81 11.18
C ARG A 315 -15.55 0.37 9.73
N VAL A 316 -15.94 1.21 8.77
CA VAL A 316 -16.02 0.87 7.34
C VAL A 316 -15.15 1.84 6.56
N ARG A 317 -14.27 1.33 5.69
CA ARG A 317 -13.26 2.13 4.98
C ARG A 317 -12.95 1.58 3.59
N SER A 318 -12.28 2.42 2.80
CA SER A 318 -11.64 2.04 1.53
C SER A 318 -12.54 1.22 0.60
N PRO A 319 -13.74 1.72 0.22
CA PRO A 319 -14.55 1.06 -0.80
C PRO A 319 -13.83 0.99 -2.14
N ALA A 320 -14.09 -0.07 -2.91
CA ALA A 320 -13.58 -0.28 -4.25
C ALA A 320 -14.63 -0.96 -5.13
N TRP A 321 -14.90 -0.36 -6.29
CA TRP A 321 -15.84 -0.89 -7.27
C TRP A 321 -15.26 -2.07 -8.04
N SER A 322 -16.07 -3.09 -8.28
CA SER A 322 -15.79 -4.06 -9.35
C SER A 322 -15.91 -3.38 -10.73
N PRO A 323 -15.15 -3.83 -11.75
CA PRO A 323 -15.16 -3.21 -13.08
C PRO A 323 -16.52 -3.22 -13.77
N ASP A 324 -17.32 -4.24 -13.52
CA ASP A 324 -18.69 -4.39 -14.03
C ASP A 324 -19.72 -3.52 -13.27
N GLY A 325 -19.31 -2.82 -12.20
CA GLY A 325 -20.17 -2.00 -11.35
C GLY A 325 -21.16 -2.78 -10.50
N SER A 326 -21.06 -4.11 -10.43
CA SER A 326 -22.04 -4.95 -9.71
C SER A 326 -21.71 -5.17 -8.24
N LYS A 327 -20.46 -4.93 -7.82
CA LYS A 327 -19.98 -5.18 -6.45
C LYS A 327 -19.13 -4.04 -5.92
N ILE A 328 -19.08 -3.98 -4.59
CA ILE A 328 -18.13 -3.14 -3.85
C ILE A 328 -17.42 -4.00 -2.83
N ALA A 329 -16.09 -4.03 -2.90
CA ALA A 329 -15.24 -4.53 -1.83
C ALA A 329 -14.91 -3.37 -0.88
N PHE A 330 -14.79 -3.64 0.41
CA PHE A 330 -14.47 -2.64 1.42
C PHE A 330 -13.83 -3.30 2.64
N SER A 331 -13.11 -2.51 3.43
CA SER A 331 -12.57 -2.97 4.71
C SER A 331 -13.56 -2.66 5.82
N ALA A 332 -13.82 -3.63 6.70
CA ALA A 332 -14.57 -3.38 7.93
C ALA A 332 -13.96 -4.05 9.16
N ALA A 333 -14.00 -3.35 10.30
CA ALA A 333 -13.49 -3.86 11.56
C ALA A 333 -14.44 -4.90 12.15
N GLU A 334 -13.98 -6.14 12.28
CA GLU A 334 -14.64 -7.18 13.08
C GLU A 334 -13.76 -7.47 14.30
N GLU A 335 -14.30 -7.24 15.50
CA GLU A 335 -13.59 -7.37 16.78
C GLU A 335 -12.35 -6.46 16.89
N GLU A 336 -11.16 -6.99 16.59
CA GLU A 336 -9.85 -6.35 16.79
C GLU A 336 -9.16 -5.92 15.49
N ASN A 337 -9.51 -6.50 14.33
CA ASN A 337 -8.83 -6.26 13.05
C ASN A 337 -9.80 -5.92 11.92
N ASP A 338 -9.35 -5.11 10.97
CA ASP A 338 -10.07 -4.88 9.73
C ASP A 338 -9.97 -6.13 8.83
N GLN A 339 -11.07 -6.50 8.18
CA GLN A 339 -11.16 -7.59 7.22
C GLN A 339 -11.78 -7.08 5.91
N ILE A 340 -11.54 -7.77 4.80
CA ILE A 340 -12.16 -7.42 3.51
C ILE A 340 -13.52 -8.09 3.38
N PHE A 341 -14.53 -7.27 3.18
CA PHE A 341 -15.90 -7.65 2.88
C PHE A 341 -16.27 -7.22 1.45
N MET A 342 -17.31 -7.84 0.93
CA MET A 342 -17.88 -7.52 -0.37
C MET A 342 -19.40 -7.52 -0.29
N VAL A 343 -20.02 -6.56 -0.98
CA VAL A 343 -21.47 -6.45 -1.14
C VAL A 343 -21.80 -6.39 -2.63
N THR A 344 -22.88 -7.06 -3.04
CA THR A 344 -23.43 -6.93 -4.39
C THR A 344 -24.48 -5.83 -4.39
N ILE A 345 -24.42 -4.91 -5.35
CA ILE A 345 -25.38 -3.81 -5.47
C ILE A 345 -26.81 -4.37 -5.63
N GLY A 346 -27.73 -3.92 -4.77
CA GLY A 346 -29.11 -4.40 -4.73
C GLY A 346 -29.34 -5.66 -3.90
N SER A 347 -28.28 -6.27 -3.36
CA SER A 347 -28.37 -7.32 -2.34
C SER A 347 -28.13 -6.73 -0.94
N ALA A 348 -28.74 -7.33 0.09
CA ALA A 348 -28.44 -7.04 1.48
C ALA A 348 -27.30 -7.92 2.04
N GLU A 349 -26.86 -8.92 1.27
CA GLU A 349 -25.85 -9.87 1.71
C GLU A 349 -24.44 -9.28 1.61
N ILE A 350 -23.74 -9.31 2.74
CA ILE A 350 -22.33 -8.92 2.87
C ILE A 350 -21.53 -10.19 3.15
N THR A 351 -20.58 -10.49 2.27
CA THR A 351 -19.73 -11.68 2.39
C THR A 351 -18.32 -11.29 2.75
N LYS A 352 -17.72 -12.01 3.71
CA LYS A 352 -16.29 -11.91 3.99
C LYS A 352 -15.50 -12.54 2.83
N VAL A 353 -14.55 -11.80 2.27
CA VAL A 353 -13.75 -12.23 1.10
C VAL A 353 -12.50 -12.98 1.54
N VAL A 354 -11.88 -12.51 2.61
CA VAL A 354 -10.70 -13.10 3.23
C VAL A 354 -11.03 -13.36 4.69
N ASP A 355 -10.92 -14.61 5.14
CA ASP A 355 -11.15 -14.99 6.52
C ASP A 355 -9.83 -15.40 7.16
N ASN A 356 -9.17 -14.45 7.80
CA ASN A 356 -7.87 -14.65 8.41
C ASN A 356 -7.73 -13.84 9.71
N PRO A 357 -6.69 -14.14 10.52
CA PRO A 357 -6.53 -13.46 11.80
C PRO A 357 -5.82 -12.10 11.76
N TYR A 358 -5.63 -11.49 10.60
CA TYR A 358 -4.76 -10.34 10.39
C TYR A 358 -5.58 -9.10 10.00
N ALA A 359 -4.95 -7.94 9.91
CA ALA A 359 -5.60 -6.76 9.37
C ALA A 359 -5.50 -6.77 7.84
N ASP A 360 -6.63 -6.74 7.15
CA ASP A 360 -6.71 -6.66 5.70
C ASP A 360 -7.39 -5.35 5.26
N LEU A 361 -6.72 -4.58 4.42
CA LEU A 361 -7.07 -3.20 4.08
C LEU A 361 -6.94 -2.90 2.58
N ASP A 362 -7.46 -1.74 2.16
CA ASP A 362 -7.28 -1.13 0.84
C ASP A 362 -7.49 -2.09 -0.35
N PRO A 363 -8.68 -2.68 -0.49
CA PRO A 363 -8.97 -3.56 -1.61
C PRO A 363 -9.01 -2.78 -2.94
N ALA A 364 -8.57 -3.40 -4.04
CA ALA A 364 -8.72 -2.88 -5.40
C ALA A 364 -8.89 -4.03 -6.40
N PHE A 365 -9.87 -3.91 -7.29
CA PHE A 365 -10.11 -4.91 -8.33
C PHE A 365 -9.13 -4.77 -9.50
N SER A 366 -8.75 -5.88 -10.12
CA SER A 366 -8.17 -5.89 -11.46
C SER A 366 -9.20 -5.43 -12.50
N PRO A 367 -8.77 -4.85 -13.64
CA PRO A 367 -9.70 -4.34 -14.67
C PRO A 367 -10.60 -5.42 -15.28
N ASP A 368 -10.18 -6.69 -15.26
CA ASP A 368 -10.98 -7.83 -15.72
C ASP A 368 -11.93 -8.39 -14.64
N GLY A 369 -11.84 -7.89 -13.40
CA GLY A 369 -12.68 -8.29 -12.27
C GLY A 369 -12.35 -9.67 -11.67
N ASN A 370 -11.31 -10.35 -12.15
CA ASN A 370 -10.97 -11.70 -11.71
C ASN A 370 -10.04 -11.74 -10.49
N THR A 371 -9.37 -10.63 -10.18
CA THR A 371 -8.40 -10.54 -9.09
C THR A 371 -8.73 -9.36 -8.19
N LEU A 372 -8.60 -9.56 -6.88
CA LEU A 372 -8.60 -8.49 -5.89
C LEU A 372 -7.18 -8.36 -5.33
N VAL A 373 -6.59 -7.18 -5.40
CA VAL A 373 -5.42 -6.86 -4.58
C VAL A 373 -5.87 -6.16 -3.30
N TYR A 374 -5.15 -6.40 -2.23
CA TYR A 374 -5.39 -5.81 -0.92
C TYR A 374 -4.09 -5.80 -0.14
N VAL A 375 -4.06 -5.15 1.02
CA VAL A 375 -2.89 -5.18 1.91
C VAL A 375 -3.18 -5.93 3.18
N SER A 376 -2.21 -6.68 3.67
CA SER A 376 -2.35 -7.55 4.83
C SER A 376 -1.11 -7.51 5.71
N ASP A 377 -1.28 -7.57 7.02
CA ASP A 377 -0.17 -7.68 7.99
C ASP A 377 0.14 -9.13 8.42
N THR A 378 -0.29 -10.11 7.61
CA THR A 378 -0.03 -11.56 7.78
C THR A 378 1.45 -11.91 7.98
N THR A 379 2.38 -11.14 7.39
CA THR A 379 3.82 -11.41 7.46
C THR A 379 4.54 -10.74 8.62
N GLY A 380 3.82 -10.02 9.47
CA GLY A 380 4.36 -9.31 10.62
C GLY A 380 3.38 -8.24 11.06
N ARG A 381 3.09 -8.17 12.37
CA ARG A 381 2.10 -7.24 12.91
C ARG A 381 2.45 -5.80 12.52
N ARG A 382 1.50 -5.08 11.92
CA ARG A 382 1.72 -3.75 11.33
C ARG A 382 2.85 -3.72 10.30
N SER A 383 3.09 -4.79 9.56
CA SER A 383 3.95 -4.82 8.37
C SER A 383 3.06 -5.16 7.18
N PHE A 384 2.36 -4.15 6.67
CA PHE A 384 1.43 -4.34 5.56
C PHE A 384 2.19 -4.67 4.29
N GLN A 385 1.82 -5.79 3.67
CA GLN A 385 2.32 -6.22 2.36
C GLN A 385 1.15 -6.31 1.38
N VAL A 386 1.41 -6.17 0.09
CA VAL A 386 0.40 -6.31 -0.96
C VAL A 386 0.19 -7.80 -1.26
N PHE A 387 -1.07 -8.22 -1.29
CA PHE A 387 -1.52 -9.56 -1.65
C PHE A 387 -2.48 -9.49 -2.85
N ALA A 388 -2.50 -10.55 -3.63
CA ALA A 388 -3.49 -10.79 -4.69
C ALA A 388 -4.35 -12.01 -4.34
N LEU A 389 -5.64 -11.91 -4.64
CA LEU A 389 -6.62 -12.97 -4.46
C LEU A 389 -7.38 -13.19 -5.76
N ALA A 390 -7.29 -14.39 -6.32
CA ALA A 390 -8.16 -14.78 -7.42
C ALA A 390 -9.59 -14.95 -6.89
N LEU A 391 -10.55 -14.28 -7.53
CA LEU A 391 -11.97 -14.32 -7.18
C LEU A 391 -12.72 -15.48 -7.85
N SER A 392 -12.07 -16.17 -8.79
CA SER A 392 -12.61 -17.33 -9.49
C SER A 392 -11.65 -18.52 -9.45
N GLY A 393 -12.20 -19.74 -9.41
CA GLY A 393 -11.45 -20.97 -9.65
C GLY A 393 -10.88 -21.72 -8.43
N LEU A 394 -10.92 -21.18 -7.21
CA LEU A 394 -10.41 -21.86 -5.99
C LEU A 394 -11.40 -21.78 -4.81
N THR A 395 -11.61 -22.90 -4.14
CA THR A 395 -12.40 -22.99 -2.90
C THR A 395 -11.63 -23.81 -1.85
N PRO A 396 -11.08 -23.19 -0.79
CA PRO A 396 -11.08 -21.76 -0.47
C PRO A 396 -10.09 -20.96 -1.35
N PRO A 397 -10.32 -19.65 -1.52
CA PRO A 397 -9.39 -18.79 -2.25
C PRO A 397 -8.06 -18.67 -1.47
N LYS A 398 -6.93 -18.74 -2.18
CA LYS A 398 -5.59 -18.67 -1.58
C LYS A 398 -4.91 -17.35 -1.96
N PRO A 399 -4.64 -16.45 -1.00
CA PRO A 399 -3.88 -15.23 -1.27
C PRO A 399 -2.45 -15.53 -1.73
N GLN A 400 -1.98 -14.78 -2.71
CA GLN A 400 -0.58 -14.72 -3.14
C GLN A 400 0.03 -13.42 -2.63
N GLN A 401 1.11 -13.50 -1.86
CA GLN A 401 1.90 -12.33 -1.49
C GLN A 401 2.65 -11.79 -2.71
N LEU A 402 2.52 -10.49 -2.99
CA LEU A 402 3.20 -9.82 -4.11
C LEU A 402 4.44 -9.04 -3.66
N THR A 403 4.41 -8.45 -2.47
CA THR A 403 5.56 -7.72 -1.90
C THR A 403 6.07 -8.40 -0.65
N ASN A 404 7.40 -8.42 -0.46
CA ASN A 404 8.06 -8.98 0.73
C ASN A 404 9.20 -8.10 1.24
N SER A 405 9.23 -6.83 0.83
CA SER A 405 10.26 -5.90 1.24
C SER A 405 10.07 -5.44 2.68
N GLY A 406 11.13 -4.93 3.29
CA GLY A 406 11.00 -4.14 4.52
C GLY A 406 10.09 -2.92 4.34
N GLY A 407 9.56 -2.41 5.45
CA GLY A 407 8.63 -1.28 5.48
C GLY A 407 7.16 -1.65 5.21
N GLN A 408 6.31 -0.63 5.17
CA GLN A 408 4.89 -0.75 4.83
C GLN A 408 4.70 -0.66 3.32
N ASN A 409 3.87 -1.53 2.77
CA ASN A 409 3.39 -1.44 1.40
C ASN A 409 1.85 -1.31 1.42
N THR A 410 1.32 -0.17 0.98
CA THR A 410 -0.10 0.22 1.17
C THR A 410 -0.73 0.80 -0.10
N SER A 411 -2.07 0.93 -0.10
CA SER A 411 -2.85 1.57 -1.16
C SER A 411 -2.53 1.09 -2.60
N PRO A 412 -2.64 -0.22 -2.89
CA PRO A 412 -2.39 -0.77 -4.21
C PRO A 412 -3.49 -0.39 -5.20
N SER A 413 -3.12 -0.18 -6.47
CA SER A 413 -4.05 0.08 -7.57
C SER A 413 -3.54 -0.51 -8.87
N PHE A 414 -4.40 -1.20 -9.62
CA PHE A 414 -4.07 -1.72 -10.93
C PHE A 414 -4.02 -0.62 -11.99
N SER A 415 -3.08 -0.78 -12.92
CA SER A 415 -3.12 -0.12 -14.21
C SER A 415 -4.34 -0.57 -15.02
N PRO A 416 -4.86 0.25 -15.94
CA PRO A 416 -6.06 -0.07 -16.72
C PRO A 416 -5.92 -1.30 -17.61
N ASP A 417 -4.69 -1.64 -18.01
CA ASP A 417 -4.40 -2.85 -18.79
C ASP A 417 -4.16 -4.09 -17.92
N GLY A 418 -4.21 -3.94 -16.60
CA GLY A 418 -4.05 -5.00 -15.60
C GLY A 418 -2.62 -5.54 -15.46
N LYS A 419 -1.62 -4.98 -16.17
CA LYS A 419 -0.27 -5.56 -16.20
C LYS A 419 0.64 -5.08 -15.09
N THR A 420 0.32 -3.94 -14.49
CA THR A 420 1.12 -3.32 -13.43
C THR A 420 0.24 -2.87 -12.27
N ILE A 421 0.85 -2.81 -11.08
CA ILE A 421 0.26 -2.32 -9.85
C ILE A 421 1.11 -1.15 -9.37
N VAL A 422 0.46 -0.03 -9.01
CA VAL A 422 1.09 1.06 -8.26
C VAL A 422 0.71 0.93 -6.80
N PHE A 423 1.62 1.29 -5.89
CA PHE A 423 1.39 1.24 -4.45
C PHE A 423 2.32 2.22 -3.72
N ILE A 424 2.06 2.46 -2.44
CA ILE A 424 2.95 3.22 -1.55
C ILE A 424 3.90 2.26 -0.84
N SER A 425 5.18 2.61 -0.77
CA SER A 425 6.16 1.90 0.05
C SER A 425 6.95 2.83 0.95
N THR A 426 7.23 2.40 2.20
CA THR A 426 8.11 3.13 3.14
C THR A 426 9.52 2.54 3.24
N ARG A 427 9.88 1.57 2.40
CA ARG A 427 11.15 0.81 2.44
C ARG A 427 12.42 1.67 2.35
N ASN A 428 12.33 2.86 1.75
CA ASN A 428 13.47 3.73 1.51
C ASN A 428 13.39 4.98 2.41
N ARG A 429 14.00 4.91 3.60
CA ARG A 429 14.12 6.02 4.58
C ARG A 429 12.85 6.35 5.35
N SER A 430 11.93 5.40 5.49
CA SER A 430 10.67 5.55 6.24
C SER A 430 9.71 6.62 5.71
N LEU A 431 10.00 7.21 4.55
CA LEU A 431 9.10 8.13 3.86
C LEU A 431 8.21 7.34 2.90
N SER A 432 6.94 7.76 2.76
CA SER A 432 6.00 7.13 1.84
C SER A 432 6.33 7.51 0.38
N LYS A 433 6.70 6.52 -0.43
CA LYS A 433 7.13 6.69 -1.82
C LYS A 433 6.22 5.92 -2.76
N VAL A 434 6.02 6.42 -3.98
CA VAL A 434 5.23 5.72 -5.00
C VAL A 434 6.11 4.67 -5.67
N PHE A 435 5.66 3.42 -5.63
CA PHE A 435 6.29 2.28 -6.28
C PHE A 435 5.38 1.67 -7.33
N VAL A 436 5.98 1.00 -8.30
CA VAL A 436 5.29 0.21 -9.31
C VAL A 436 5.91 -1.18 -9.39
N MET A 437 5.09 -2.17 -9.70
CA MET A 437 5.48 -3.55 -9.98
C MET A 437 4.61 -4.14 -11.09
N ARG A 438 5.03 -5.26 -11.65
CA ARG A 438 4.16 -6.10 -12.47
C ARG A 438 3.05 -6.72 -11.62
N ALA A 439 1.94 -7.08 -12.25
CA ALA A 439 0.79 -7.68 -11.57
C ALA A 439 1.11 -9.03 -10.87
N ASP A 440 2.19 -9.69 -11.27
CA ASP A 440 2.70 -10.92 -10.64
C ASP A 440 3.65 -10.65 -9.44
N GLY A 441 3.90 -9.38 -9.11
CA GLY A 441 4.81 -8.94 -8.04
C GLY A 441 6.26 -8.71 -8.48
N SER A 442 6.61 -8.99 -9.74
CA SER A 442 7.97 -8.80 -10.25
C SER A 442 8.27 -7.35 -10.68
N ASP A 443 9.55 -7.03 -10.96
CA ASP A 443 10.00 -5.72 -11.47
C ASP A 443 9.58 -4.55 -10.56
N GLU A 444 9.76 -4.75 -9.26
CA GLU A 444 9.37 -3.79 -8.24
C GLU A 444 10.37 -2.65 -8.14
N ARG A 445 9.92 -1.41 -8.33
CA ARG A 445 10.79 -0.23 -8.39
C ARG A 445 10.05 1.06 -8.03
N PRO A 446 10.77 2.09 -7.52
CA PRO A 446 10.17 3.40 -7.34
C PRO A 446 9.69 3.94 -8.69
N LEU A 447 8.52 4.59 -8.69
CA LEU A 447 8.01 5.27 -9.88
C LEU A 447 8.89 6.49 -10.18
N LEU A 448 9.14 7.33 -9.19
CA LEU A 448 9.89 8.58 -9.35
C LEU A 448 11.39 8.35 -9.14
N ILE A 449 12.21 8.98 -9.99
CA ILE A 449 13.67 8.85 -9.95
C ILE A 449 14.27 9.72 -8.82
N ASP A 450 13.69 10.89 -8.56
CA ASP A 450 14.11 11.80 -7.49
C ASP A 450 12.90 12.54 -6.92
N ASP A 451 12.55 12.27 -5.67
CA ASP A 451 11.49 12.95 -4.94
C ASP A 451 11.94 13.40 -3.54
N GLY A 452 13.26 13.47 -3.30
CA GLY A 452 13.88 13.98 -2.09
C GLY A 452 13.20 13.53 -0.79
N SER A 453 12.87 14.48 0.08
CA SER A 453 12.18 14.25 1.34
C SER A 453 10.64 14.30 1.23
N ALA A 454 10.08 14.31 0.02
CA ALA A 454 8.63 14.36 -0.14
C ALA A 454 7.97 13.05 0.30
N GLU A 455 6.83 13.17 0.97
CA GLU A 455 5.90 12.08 1.19
C GLU A 455 4.88 12.05 0.04
N ASN A 456 4.51 10.84 -0.36
CA ASN A 456 3.50 10.59 -1.38
C ASN A 456 2.44 9.63 -0.82
N ARG A 457 1.18 9.83 -1.20
CA ARG A 457 0.02 9.07 -0.70
C ARG A 457 -0.96 8.80 -1.82
N ASP A 458 -1.76 7.75 -1.65
CA ASP A 458 -2.96 7.45 -2.45
C ASP A 458 -2.72 7.48 -3.98
N PRO A 459 -1.77 6.66 -4.51
CA PRO A 459 -1.45 6.66 -5.92
C PRO A 459 -2.51 5.94 -6.74
N VAL A 460 -2.79 6.43 -7.94
CA VAL A 460 -3.81 5.88 -8.84
C VAL A 460 -3.42 6.10 -10.30
N TRP A 461 -3.72 5.12 -11.15
CA TRP A 461 -3.50 5.23 -12.60
C TRP A 461 -4.55 6.08 -13.30
N SER A 462 -4.14 6.77 -14.36
CA SER A 462 -5.09 7.35 -15.33
C SER A 462 -5.78 6.23 -16.13
N PRO A 463 -7.00 6.45 -16.65
CA PRO A 463 -7.77 5.44 -17.38
C PRO A 463 -7.08 4.88 -18.64
N ASP A 464 -6.12 5.62 -19.20
CA ASP A 464 -5.33 5.22 -20.36
C ASP A 464 -3.93 4.67 -20.00
N GLY A 465 -3.57 4.67 -18.71
CA GLY A 465 -2.28 4.21 -18.20
C GLY A 465 -1.09 5.13 -18.48
N GLN A 466 -1.31 6.36 -18.98
CA GLN A 466 -0.21 7.30 -19.26
C GLN A 466 0.32 8.00 -18.01
N TYR A 467 -0.50 8.14 -16.97
CA TYR A 467 -0.18 8.85 -15.75
C TYR A 467 -0.46 8.04 -14.50
N VAL A 468 0.24 8.44 -13.44
CA VAL A 468 -0.10 8.11 -12.06
C VAL A 468 -0.33 9.43 -11.33
N ALA A 469 -1.53 9.63 -10.80
CA ALA A 469 -1.83 10.72 -9.88
C ALA A 469 -1.58 10.24 -8.45
N PHE A 470 -1.13 11.13 -7.59
CA PHE A 470 -0.88 10.87 -6.18
C PHE A 470 -0.90 12.20 -5.41
N VAL A 471 -1.03 12.11 -4.10
CA VAL A 471 -0.97 13.27 -3.22
C VAL A 471 0.46 13.42 -2.69
N SER A 472 1.04 14.62 -2.70
CA SER A 472 2.40 14.87 -2.23
C SER A 472 2.58 16.23 -1.59
N ASN A 473 3.50 16.33 -0.61
CA ASN A 473 3.87 17.58 0.06
C ASN A 473 5.13 18.26 -0.52
N ARG A 474 5.58 17.83 -1.71
CA ARG A 474 6.87 18.21 -2.31
C ARG A 474 7.11 19.70 -2.53
N ASN A 475 6.07 20.54 -2.56
CA ASN A 475 6.17 21.97 -2.89
C ASN A 475 5.86 22.93 -1.72
N GLY A 476 5.98 22.50 -0.47
CA GLY A 476 5.83 23.42 0.68
C GLY A 476 4.98 22.90 1.82
N GLY A 477 5.05 21.60 2.11
CA GLY A 477 4.48 21.00 3.32
C GLY A 477 2.99 20.64 3.23
N LEU A 478 2.18 21.43 2.51
CA LEU A 478 0.79 21.03 2.21
C LEU A 478 0.75 19.90 1.19
N PHE A 479 -0.07 18.90 1.47
CA PHE A 479 -0.35 17.81 0.54
C PHE A 479 -1.24 18.32 -0.59
N GLN A 480 -0.75 18.23 -1.82
CA GLN A 480 -1.47 18.61 -3.06
C GLN A 480 -1.47 17.45 -4.06
N VAL A 481 -2.32 17.52 -5.08
CA VAL A 481 -2.35 16.55 -6.17
C VAL A 481 -1.19 16.79 -7.12
N PHE A 482 -0.47 15.72 -7.43
CA PHE A 482 0.52 15.66 -8.48
C PHE A 482 0.19 14.52 -9.44
N ALA A 483 0.56 14.66 -10.70
CA ALA A 483 0.48 13.61 -11.70
C ALA A 483 1.85 13.42 -12.34
N ALA A 484 2.33 12.19 -12.36
CA ALA A 484 3.56 11.81 -13.02
C ALA A 484 3.28 10.96 -14.25
N LEU A 485 4.16 11.02 -15.25
CA LEU A 485 4.17 10.03 -16.33
C LEU A 485 4.37 8.63 -15.74
N ALA A 486 3.76 7.62 -16.36
CA ALA A 486 3.92 6.21 -16.01
C ALA A 486 5.40 5.74 -15.99
N ASN A 487 6.28 6.43 -16.72
CA ASN A 487 7.71 6.17 -16.75
C ASN A 487 8.51 6.86 -15.64
N GLY A 488 7.86 7.70 -14.81
CA GLY A 488 8.50 8.37 -13.68
C GLY A 488 9.34 9.60 -13.97
N ARG A 489 9.49 9.97 -15.26
CA ARG A 489 10.47 10.98 -15.70
C ARG A 489 9.97 12.42 -15.61
N SER A 490 8.68 12.61 -15.43
CA SER A 490 8.07 13.94 -15.36
C SER A 490 6.93 13.93 -14.37
N VAL A 491 6.79 15.01 -13.63
CA VAL A 491 5.75 15.22 -12.64
C VAL A 491 5.25 16.66 -12.71
N GLN A 492 3.95 16.83 -12.64
CA GLN A 492 3.26 18.11 -12.66
C GLN A 492 2.37 18.23 -11.43
N GLN A 493 2.36 19.40 -10.78
CA GLN A 493 1.37 19.74 -9.76
C GLN A 493 0.04 20.08 -10.44
N VAL A 494 -1.06 19.50 -9.96
CA VAL A 494 -2.41 19.72 -10.50
C VAL A 494 -3.20 20.70 -9.63
N THR A 495 -3.14 20.57 -8.31
CA THR A 495 -3.82 21.48 -7.38
C THR A 495 -2.83 22.41 -6.68
N ASN A 496 -3.21 23.66 -6.44
CA ASN A 496 -2.40 24.64 -5.71
C ASN A 496 -3.21 25.35 -4.62
N GLY A 497 -3.98 24.57 -3.85
CA GLY A 497 -4.88 25.10 -2.82
C GLY A 497 -4.18 25.41 -1.49
N THR A 498 -4.94 25.99 -0.56
CA THR A 498 -4.46 26.37 0.78
C THR A 498 -4.78 25.33 1.87
N VAL A 499 -5.31 24.17 1.48
CA VAL A 499 -5.72 23.08 2.39
C VAL A 499 -5.11 21.76 1.92
N ASN A 500 -4.94 20.81 2.85
CA ASN A 500 -4.42 19.50 2.53
C ASN A 500 -5.40 18.72 1.66
N VAL A 501 -4.86 18.06 0.64
CA VAL A 501 -5.56 17.02 -0.11
C VAL A 501 -5.29 15.69 0.60
N ALA A 502 -6.34 14.89 0.80
CA ALA A 502 -6.28 13.58 1.47
C ALA A 502 -6.29 12.40 0.50
N GLY A 503 -6.74 12.61 -0.74
CA GLY A 503 -6.78 11.57 -1.77
C GLY A 503 -7.12 12.11 -3.15
N VAL A 504 -6.87 11.30 -4.18
CA VAL A 504 -7.11 11.66 -5.58
C VAL A 504 -7.51 10.46 -6.42
N ARG A 505 -8.45 10.64 -7.35
CA ARG A 505 -8.83 9.67 -8.38
C ARG A 505 -8.92 10.37 -9.73
N PHE A 506 -8.54 9.67 -10.79
CA PHE A 506 -8.99 10.08 -12.12
C PHE A 506 -10.47 9.78 -12.25
N ARG A 507 -11.20 10.65 -12.92
CA ARG A 507 -12.57 10.36 -13.34
C ARG A 507 -12.52 9.64 -14.70
N PRO A 508 -13.04 8.41 -14.80
CA PRO A 508 -13.21 7.76 -16.10
C PRO A 508 -14.24 8.51 -16.95
N GLY A 509 -13.96 8.65 -18.25
CA GLY A 509 -14.90 9.21 -19.23
C GLY A 509 -14.59 10.63 -19.71
N PHE A 510 -14.08 10.65 -20.95
CA PHE A 510 -13.96 11.71 -21.98
C PHE A 510 -13.39 13.08 -21.60
#